data_AF-A0A0F9IGC8-F1
#
_entry.id   AF-A0A0F9IGC8-F1
#
_cell.length_a   1.000
_cell.length_b   1.000
_cell.length_c   1.000
_cell.angle_alpha   90.00
_cell.angle_beta   90.00
_cell.angle_gamma   90.00
#
_symmetry.space_group_name_H-M   'P 1'
#
loop_
_entity.id
_entity.type
_entity.pdbx_description
1 polymer ?
#
loop_
_entity_poly.entity_id
_entity_poly.type
_entity_poly.pdbx_seq_one_letter_code
_entity_poly.pdbx_strand_id
1 'polypeptide(L)'
;MPCEPMKPRSTKFARRSLQVIGVWGGLAAGVAAVLNIHAAPDKRAIVAMGVGLIVIWCVLGGVTMRLLRDRFVRWARRLRIGWRLRFVLLCIAMALLEEAVTTSLTNAAPLLGAVSDAARITKSKNYFEVISGSVVAFIPWFICWAWMLGRYDFKPLEIMLIAGVTGTLAETITFGPQNLAGIGMWTFVYGLMVYLPAHTVPLGREVRRARWWHWIVAVLLPLIFIVPFVIYVIVAAVRKIVSSFSGGGSAEVTDTEPIEQRRHT
;
A
#
# COMPACT_ATOMS: atom_id res chain seq x y z
N MET A 1 24.78 -18.74 29.09
CA MET A 1 25.81 -18.16 28.21
C MET A 1 25.78 -16.66 28.36
N PRO A 2 26.87 -15.98 28.73
CA PRO A 2 26.91 -14.52 28.83
C PRO A 2 26.65 -13.91 27.45
N CYS A 3 25.68 -13.00 27.40
CA CYS A 3 25.26 -12.30 26.19
C CYS A 3 26.34 -11.27 25.83
N GLU A 4 27.18 -11.60 24.85
CA GLU A 4 28.22 -10.71 24.34
C GLU A 4 27.58 -9.39 23.84
N PRO A 5 28.09 -8.22 24.25
CA PRO A 5 27.48 -6.94 23.91
C PRO A 5 27.44 -6.74 22.39
N MET A 6 26.23 -6.69 21.82
CA MET A 6 26.05 -6.58 20.38
C MET A 6 26.61 -5.26 19.83
N LYS A 7 27.65 -5.35 19.00
CA LYS A 7 28.19 -4.21 18.26
C LYS A 7 27.09 -3.54 17.40
N PRO A 8 26.89 -2.21 17.48
CA PRO A 8 25.86 -1.54 16.72
C PRO A 8 26.09 -1.69 15.20
N ARG A 9 25.16 -2.35 14.49
CA ARG A 9 25.24 -2.48 13.02
C ARG A 9 25.20 -1.11 12.33
N SER A 10 26.06 -0.95 11.32
CA SER A 10 26.01 0.19 10.42
C SER A 10 24.71 0.17 9.59
N THR A 11 23.89 1.21 9.69
CA THR A 11 22.75 1.45 8.76
C THR A 11 23.18 2.13 7.46
N LYS A 12 24.50 2.26 7.23
CA LYS A 12 25.05 3.00 6.08
C LYS A 12 24.59 2.42 4.75
N PHE A 13 24.49 1.08 4.64
CA PHE A 13 24.00 0.43 3.42
C PHE A 13 22.56 0.85 3.10
N ALA A 14 21.61 0.55 4.00
CA ALA A 14 20.21 0.89 3.78
C ALA A 14 20.00 2.39 3.51
N ARG A 15 20.71 3.25 4.25
CA ARG A 15 20.68 4.70 4.02
C ARG A 15 21.16 5.09 2.61
N ARG A 16 22.32 4.57 2.18
CA ARG A 16 22.87 4.86 0.84
C ARG A 16 21.96 4.32 -0.26
N SER A 17 21.44 3.11 -0.11
CA SER A 17 20.48 2.53 -1.06
C SER A 17 19.23 3.40 -1.19
N LEU A 18 18.63 3.83 -0.07
CA LEU A 18 17.47 4.73 -0.08
C LEU A 18 17.79 6.09 -0.74
N GLN A 19 19.00 6.63 -0.54
CA GLN A 19 19.42 7.86 -1.21
C GLN A 19 19.52 7.68 -2.73
N VAL A 20 20.18 6.61 -3.19
CA VAL A 20 20.33 6.31 -4.62
C VAL A 20 18.96 6.06 -5.26
N ILE A 21 18.12 5.24 -4.63
CA ILE A 21 16.76 4.93 -5.09
C ILE A 21 15.89 6.21 -5.10
N GLY A 22 16.04 7.08 -4.11
CA GLY A 22 15.31 8.35 -4.04
C GLY A 22 15.73 9.33 -5.15
N VAL A 23 17.03 9.46 -5.42
CA VAL A 23 17.54 10.27 -6.55
C VAL A 23 17.03 9.71 -7.88
N TRP A 24 17.12 8.39 -8.07
CA TRP A 24 16.55 7.73 -9.24
C TRP A 24 15.05 8.02 -9.39
N GLY A 25 14.26 7.91 -8.32
CA GLY A 25 12.83 8.20 -8.33
C GLY A 25 12.52 9.63 -8.79
N GLY A 26 13.25 10.61 -8.28
CA GLY A 26 13.12 12.00 -8.72
C GLY A 26 13.47 12.20 -10.20
N LEU A 27 14.58 11.61 -10.66
CA LEU A 27 14.99 11.68 -12.07
C LEU A 27 13.98 10.99 -13.00
N ALA A 28 13.56 9.77 -12.67
CA ALA A 28 12.60 9.00 -13.46
C ALA A 28 11.26 9.73 -13.58
N ALA A 29 10.78 10.33 -12.48
CA ALA A 29 9.56 11.13 -12.49
C ALA A 29 9.71 12.42 -13.32
N GLY A 30 10.85 13.11 -13.21
CA GLY A 30 11.16 14.30 -14.00
C GLY A 30 11.22 13.99 -15.50
N VAL A 31 11.91 12.90 -15.88
CA VAL A 31 11.96 12.42 -17.27
C VAL A 31 10.55 12.05 -17.75
N ALA A 32 9.77 11.32 -16.96
CA ALA A 32 8.40 10.97 -17.32
C ALA A 32 7.52 12.22 -17.53
N ALA A 33 7.66 13.24 -16.68
CA ALA A 33 6.93 14.51 -16.83
C ALA A 33 7.30 15.22 -18.13
N VAL A 34 8.60 15.35 -18.43
CA VAL A 34 9.08 16.01 -19.66
C VAL A 34 8.60 15.25 -20.91
N LEU A 35 8.75 13.92 -20.93
CA LEU A 35 8.34 13.09 -22.07
C LEU A 35 6.83 13.09 -22.34
N ASN A 36 6.01 13.48 -21.35
CA ASN A 36 4.55 13.49 -21.46
C ASN A 36 3.93 14.90 -21.46
N ILE A 37 4.74 15.96 -21.65
CA ILE A 37 4.22 17.34 -21.67
C ILE A 37 3.21 17.57 -22.81
N HIS A 38 3.43 16.93 -23.96
CA HIS A 38 2.56 16.97 -25.13
C HIS A 38 1.65 15.74 -25.26
N ALA A 39 1.60 14.88 -24.24
CA ALA A 39 0.71 13.72 -24.26
C ALA A 39 -0.76 14.14 -24.19
N ALA A 40 -1.64 13.17 -24.48
CA ALA A 40 -3.08 13.32 -24.27
C ALA A 40 -3.38 13.79 -22.82
N PRO A 41 -4.42 14.63 -22.61
CA PRO A 41 -4.66 15.29 -21.33
C PRO A 41 -4.71 14.33 -20.14
N ASP A 42 -5.40 13.18 -20.28
CA ASP A 42 -5.51 12.17 -19.23
C ASP A 42 -4.16 11.54 -18.86
N LYS A 43 -3.32 11.25 -19.86
CA LYS A 43 -1.98 10.68 -19.62
C LYS A 43 -1.09 11.69 -18.90
N ARG A 44 -1.15 12.96 -19.29
CA ARG A 44 -0.42 14.04 -18.62
C ARG A 44 -0.90 14.21 -17.18
N ALA A 45 -2.21 14.16 -16.94
CA ALA A 45 -2.78 14.20 -15.60
C ALA A 45 -2.32 13.02 -14.73
N ILE A 46 -2.28 11.79 -15.27
CA ILE A 46 -1.75 10.61 -14.56
C ILE A 46 -0.29 10.82 -14.14
N VAL A 47 0.56 11.32 -15.05
CA VAL A 47 1.96 11.61 -14.73
C VAL A 47 2.07 12.71 -13.67
N ALA A 48 1.27 13.77 -13.79
CA ALA A 48 1.23 14.85 -12.81
C ALA A 48 0.77 14.36 -11.43
N MET A 49 -0.22 13.46 -11.35
CA MET A 49 -0.63 12.82 -10.10
C MET A 49 0.48 11.96 -9.50
N GLY A 50 1.21 11.20 -10.33
CA GLY A 50 2.38 10.43 -9.88
C GLY A 50 3.49 11.31 -9.30
N VAL A 51 3.79 12.45 -9.95
CA VAL A 51 4.71 13.47 -9.41
C VAL A 51 4.16 14.06 -8.10
N GLY A 52 2.86 14.37 -8.05
CA GLY A 52 2.17 14.85 -6.86
C GLY A 52 2.31 13.87 -5.68
N LEU A 53 2.17 12.56 -5.93
CA LEU A 53 2.36 11.53 -4.91
C LEU A 53 3.81 11.51 -4.38
N ILE A 54 4.80 11.63 -5.26
CA ILE A 54 6.21 11.73 -4.84
C ILE A 54 6.41 12.96 -3.95
N VAL A 55 5.92 14.12 -4.35
CA VAL A 55 6.10 15.36 -3.58
C VAL A 55 5.39 15.28 -2.23
N ILE A 56 4.09 14.94 -2.21
CA ILE A 56 3.26 15.00 -1.01
C ILE A 56 3.59 13.85 -0.05
N TRP A 57 3.58 12.61 -0.54
CA TRP A 57 3.78 11.45 0.33
C TRP A 57 5.26 11.17 0.58
N CYS A 58 6.05 11.05 -0.49
CA CYS A 58 7.44 10.59 -0.36
C CYS A 58 8.35 11.66 0.26
N VAL A 59 8.24 12.90 -0.23
CA VAL A 59 9.10 14.01 0.24
C VAL A 59 8.50 14.67 1.48
N LEU A 60 7.33 15.32 1.39
CA LEU A 60 6.76 16.06 2.51
C LEU A 60 6.36 15.12 3.66
N GLY A 61 5.70 14.00 3.35
CA GLY A 61 5.38 12.96 4.31
C GLY A 61 6.63 12.37 4.96
N GLY A 62 7.62 11.96 4.15
CA GLY A 62 8.89 11.42 4.66
C GLY A 62 9.67 12.39 5.55
N VAL A 63 9.76 13.67 5.17
CA VAL A 63 10.37 14.73 5.98
C VAL A 63 9.60 14.91 7.29
N THR A 64 8.27 15.01 7.22
CA THR A 64 7.41 15.15 8.41
C THR A 64 7.57 13.98 9.37
N MET A 65 7.55 12.74 8.86
CA MET A 65 7.77 11.54 9.67
C MET A 65 9.15 11.55 10.35
N ARG A 66 10.19 12.06 9.67
CA ARG A 66 11.53 12.19 10.25
C ARG A 66 11.58 13.24 11.35
N LEU A 67 10.99 14.41 11.12
CA LEU A 67 10.99 15.52 12.08
C LEU A 67 10.15 15.21 13.32
N LEU A 68 9.00 14.58 13.13
CA LEU A 68 8.07 14.25 14.22
C LEU A 68 8.30 12.86 14.83
N ARG A 69 9.32 12.12 14.37
CA ARG A 69 9.58 10.73 14.75
C ARG A 69 9.54 10.52 16.26
N ASP A 70 10.32 11.30 17.01
CA ASP A 70 10.49 11.04 18.44
C ASP A 70 9.21 11.40 19.22
N ARG A 71 8.47 12.43 18.77
CA ARG A 71 7.15 12.78 19.31
C ARG A 71 6.14 11.67 19.06
N PHE A 72 6.10 11.13 17.84
CA PHE A 72 5.24 10.02 17.46
C PHE A 72 5.56 8.77 18.27
N VAL A 73 6.84 8.38 18.37
CA VAL A 73 7.25 7.18 19.10
C VAL A 73 6.89 7.28 20.59
N ARG A 74 7.10 8.44 21.22
CA ARG A 74 6.66 8.68 22.60
C ARG A 74 5.15 8.54 22.73
N TRP A 75 4.37 9.13 21.82
CA TRP A 75 2.91 8.99 21.83
C TRP A 75 2.47 7.53 21.66
N ALA A 76 2.96 6.85 20.63
CA ALA A 76 2.59 5.47 20.31
C ALA A 76 2.93 4.50 21.45
N ARG A 77 4.04 4.73 22.17
CA ARG A 77 4.44 3.90 23.31
C ARG A 77 3.54 4.06 24.54
N ARG A 78 2.71 5.12 24.62
CA ARG A 78 1.71 5.27 25.68
C ARG A 78 0.51 4.33 25.51
N LEU A 79 0.30 3.79 24.32
CA LEU A 79 -0.77 2.83 24.06
C LEU A 79 -0.46 1.51 24.80
N ARG A 80 -1.34 1.11 25.73
CA ARG A 80 -1.24 -0.11 26.55
C ARG A 80 -1.63 -1.37 25.79
N ILE A 81 -1.12 -1.52 24.57
CA ILE A 81 -1.35 -2.70 23.72
C ILE A 81 -0.01 -3.37 23.39
N GLY A 82 -0.05 -4.67 23.09
CA GLY A 82 1.14 -5.42 22.69
C GLY A 82 1.85 -4.79 21.48
N TRP A 83 3.18 -4.75 21.50
CA TRP A 83 3.95 -4.03 20.47
C TRP A 83 3.72 -4.56 19.04
N ARG A 84 3.42 -5.86 18.89
CA ARG A 84 3.10 -6.46 17.58
C ARG A 84 1.81 -5.88 17.02
N LEU A 85 0.74 -5.90 17.83
CA LEU A 85 -0.54 -5.32 17.47
C LEU A 85 -0.40 -3.82 17.20
N ARG A 86 0.33 -3.10 18.06
CA ARG A 86 0.65 -1.68 17.85
C ARG A 86 1.32 -1.43 16.50
N PHE A 87 2.34 -2.21 16.16
CA PHE A 87 3.03 -2.10 14.88
C PHE A 87 2.05 -2.27 13.72
N VAL A 88 1.24 -3.34 13.73
CA VAL A 88 0.26 -3.62 12.66
C VAL A 88 -0.77 -2.50 12.53
N LEU A 89 -1.37 -2.06 13.64
CA LEU A 89 -2.38 -0.99 13.63
C LEU A 89 -1.81 0.33 13.12
N LEU A 90 -0.57 0.66 13.50
CA LEU A 90 0.08 1.87 13.01
C LEU A 90 0.44 1.75 11.52
N CYS A 91 0.88 0.58 11.03
CA CYS A 91 1.07 0.37 9.60
C CYS A 91 -0.24 0.52 8.82
N ILE A 92 -1.36 -0.02 9.33
CA ILE A 92 -2.69 0.17 8.74
C ILE A 92 -3.05 1.66 8.71
N ALA A 93 -2.83 2.39 9.81
CA ALA A 93 -3.10 3.82 9.85
C ALA A 93 -2.26 4.61 8.82
N MET A 94 -0.99 4.23 8.62
CA MET A 94 -0.15 4.86 7.61
C MET A 94 -0.60 4.51 6.18
N ALA A 95 -1.05 3.28 5.93
CA ALA A 95 -1.61 2.88 4.64
C ALA A 95 -2.92 3.61 4.34
N LEU A 96 -3.81 3.75 5.33
CA LEU A 96 -5.03 4.57 5.19
C LEU A 96 -4.69 6.02 4.83
N LEU A 97 -3.69 6.61 5.49
CA LEU A 97 -3.26 7.99 5.20
C LEU A 97 -2.69 8.13 3.79
N GLU A 98 -1.90 7.15 3.34
CA GLU A 98 -1.37 7.13 1.97
C GLU A 98 -2.50 7.05 0.96
N GLU A 99 -3.49 6.18 1.18
CA GLU A 99 -4.64 6.05 0.30
C GLU A 99 -5.53 7.29 0.29
N ALA A 100 -5.55 8.05 1.40
CA ALA A 100 -6.22 9.34 1.42
C ALA A 100 -5.50 10.33 0.49
N VAL A 101 -4.16 10.33 0.48
CA VAL A 101 -3.36 11.16 -0.43
C VAL A 101 -3.58 10.75 -1.89
N THR A 102 -3.48 9.47 -2.22
CA THR A 102 -3.66 8.98 -3.61
C THR A 102 -5.09 9.23 -4.10
N THR A 103 -6.08 9.00 -3.24
CA THR A 103 -7.49 9.26 -3.58
C THR A 103 -7.75 10.75 -3.75
N SER A 104 -7.19 11.62 -2.91
CA SER A 104 -7.28 13.07 -3.10
C SER A 104 -6.64 13.52 -4.41
N LEU A 105 -5.48 12.96 -4.77
CA LEU A 105 -4.82 13.24 -6.05
C LEU A 105 -5.67 12.78 -7.24
N THR A 106 -6.24 11.58 -7.18
CA THR A 106 -7.19 11.07 -8.19
C THR A 106 -8.41 11.97 -8.32
N ASN A 107 -8.97 12.46 -7.21
CA ASN A 107 -10.09 13.40 -7.24
C ASN A 107 -9.69 14.79 -7.78
N ALA A 108 -8.43 15.18 -7.64
CA ALA A 108 -7.87 16.40 -8.20
C ALA A 108 -7.49 16.27 -9.69
N ALA A 109 -7.66 15.11 -10.34
CA ALA A 109 -7.32 14.89 -11.75
C ALA A 109 -7.89 15.95 -12.71
N PRO A 110 -9.14 16.45 -12.56
CA PRO A 110 -9.67 17.52 -13.41
C PRO A 110 -8.87 18.83 -13.29
N LEU A 111 -8.37 19.16 -12.09
CA LEU A 111 -7.52 20.33 -11.88
C LEU A 111 -6.16 20.21 -12.58
N LEU A 112 -5.76 18.97 -12.89
CA LEU A 112 -4.54 18.64 -13.65
C LEU A 112 -4.81 18.50 -15.16
N GLY A 113 -6.03 18.82 -15.61
CA GLY A 113 -6.44 18.81 -17.01
C GLY A 113 -6.92 17.47 -17.53
N ALA A 114 -7.27 16.52 -16.67
CA ALA A 114 -7.95 15.29 -17.10
C ALA A 114 -9.33 15.62 -17.68
N VAL A 115 -9.69 14.93 -18.76
CA VAL A 115 -10.98 15.06 -19.46
C VAL A 115 -11.87 13.84 -19.25
N SER A 116 -11.31 12.70 -18.82
CA SER A 116 -12.07 11.49 -18.52
C SER A 116 -11.84 10.97 -17.11
N ASP A 117 -12.78 10.14 -16.64
CA ASP A 117 -12.65 9.39 -15.38
C ASP A 117 -11.61 8.25 -15.43
N ALA A 118 -11.06 7.96 -16.61
CA ALA A 118 -9.99 6.97 -16.75
C ALA A 118 -8.64 7.50 -16.22
N ALA A 119 -8.49 8.82 -16.08
CA ALA A 119 -7.32 9.43 -15.47
C ALA A 119 -7.34 9.25 -13.94
N ARG A 120 -6.79 8.13 -13.47
CA ARG A 120 -6.71 7.80 -12.04
C ARG A 120 -5.44 7.03 -11.71
N ILE A 121 -4.88 7.30 -10.54
CA ILE A 121 -3.76 6.53 -9.97
C ILE A 121 -4.24 5.48 -8.94
N THR A 122 -5.52 5.54 -8.56
CA THR A 122 -6.20 4.57 -7.70
C THR A 122 -7.26 3.80 -8.47
N LYS A 123 -7.72 2.67 -7.92
CA LYS A 123 -8.81 1.88 -8.51
C LYS A 123 -10.13 2.66 -8.59
N SER A 124 -10.35 3.61 -7.67
CA SER A 124 -11.59 4.38 -7.58
C SER A 124 -11.33 5.80 -7.06
N LYS A 125 -12.28 6.71 -7.34
CA LYS A 125 -12.38 8.05 -6.74
C LYS A 125 -12.98 8.00 -5.33
N ASN A 126 -13.69 6.92 -4.99
CA ASN A 126 -14.26 6.70 -3.67
C ASN A 126 -13.21 6.09 -2.72
N TYR A 127 -12.86 6.83 -1.67
CA TYR A 127 -11.88 6.41 -0.67
C TYR A 127 -12.19 5.06 -0.02
N PHE A 128 -13.47 4.77 0.27
CA PHE A 128 -13.84 3.51 0.90
C PHE A 128 -13.67 2.30 -0.03
N GLU A 129 -13.93 2.48 -1.32
CA GLU A 129 -13.68 1.43 -2.32
C GLU A 129 -12.18 1.14 -2.43
N VAL A 130 -11.34 2.18 -2.40
CA VAL A 130 -9.88 2.06 -2.40
C VAL A 130 -9.42 1.27 -1.17
N ILE A 131 -9.81 1.68 0.04
CA ILE A 131 -9.44 1.00 1.29
C ILE A 131 -9.83 -0.48 1.26
N SER A 132 -11.05 -0.78 0.80
CA SER A 132 -11.57 -2.16 0.79
C SER A 132 -10.74 -3.09 -0.10
N GLY A 133 -10.10 -2.54 -1.14
CA GLY A 133 -9.22 -3.27 -2.04
C GLY A 133 -7.79 -3.36 -1.53
N SER A 134 -7.12 -2.22 -1.39
CA SER A 134 -5.67 -2.16 -1.18
C SER A 134 -5.25 -2.32 0.28
N VAL A 135 -5.87 -1.56 1.19
CA VAL A 135 -5.46 -1.56 2.62
C VAL A 135 -5.72 -2.91 3.27
N VAL A 136 -6.85 -3.54 2.96
CA VAL A 136 -7.17 -4.89 3.47
C VAL A 136 -6.13 -5.91 2.96
N ALA A 137 -5.69 -5.79 1.71
CA ALA A 137 -4.64 -6.63 1.15
C ALA A 137 -3.27 -6.43 1.83
N PHE A 138 -3.01 -5.27 2.45
CA PHE A 138 -1.78 -5.05 3.22
C PHE A 138 -1.80 -5.63 4.63
N ILE A 139 -2.95 -6.01 5.19
CA ILE A 139 -3.03 -6.52 6.57
C ILE A 139 -2.17 -7.79 6.77
N PRO A 140 -2.26 -8.83 5.92
CA PRO A 140 -1.40 -10.02 6.05
C PRO A 140 0.09 -9.69 5.94
N TRP A 141 0.44 -8.72 5.08
CA TRP A 141 1.80 -8.21 4.96
C TRP A 141 2.28 -7.59 6.28
N PHE A 142 1.51 -6.70 6.90
CA PHE A 142 1.89 -6.08 8.17
C PHE A 142 2.01 -7.11 9.31
N ILE A 143 1.15 -8.12 9.33
CA ILE A 143 1.24 -9.25 10.27
C ILE A 143 2.54 -10.03 10.06
N CYS A 144 2.90 -10.33 8.80
CA CYS A 144 4.17 -10.96 8.45
C CYS A 144 5.37 -10.16 8.99
N TRP A 145 5.37 -8.84 8.80
CA TRP A 145 6.41 -7.98 9.36
C TRP A 145 6.47 -8.03 10.89
N ALA A 146 5.33 -7.95 11.58
CA ALA A 146 5.29 -8.06 13.04
C ALA A 146 5.85 -9.42 13.53
N TRP A 147 5.57 -10.50 12.80
CA TRP A 147 6.08 -11.84 13.05
C TRP A 147 7.60 -11.93 12.82
N MET A 148 8.11 -11.37 11.72
CA MET A 148 9.53 -11.35 11.39
C MET A 148 10.32 -10.50 12.37
N LEU A 149 9.81 -9.32 12.72
CA LEU A 149 10.43 -8.45 13.73
C LEU A 149 10.48 -9.16 15.08
N GLY A 150 9.53 -10.03 15.38
CA GLY A 150 9.56 -10.87 16.58
C GLY A 150 10.67 -11.91 16.62
N ARG A 151 11.36 -12.15 15.51
CA ARG A 151 12.45 -13.14 15.36
C ARG A 151 13.78 -12.52 15.03
N TYR A 152 13.79 -11.41 14.30
CA TYR A 152 14.97 -10.81 13.72
C TYR A 152 15.11 -9.32 14.08
N ASP A 153 16.35 -8.91 14.37
CA ASP A 153 16.69 -7.51 14.69
C ASP A 153 16.90 -6.67 13.42
N PHE A 154 15.81 -6.41 12.68
CA PHE A 154 15.82 -5.45 11.58
C PHE A 154 15.71 -4.01 12.09
N LYS A 155 16.48 -3.09 11.48
CA LYS A 155 16.44 -1.68 11.81
C LYS A 155 15.37 -0.95 11.00
N PRO A 156 14.79 0.15 11.50
CA PRO A 156 13.74 0.90 10.79
C PRO A 156 14.07 1.29 9.35
N LEU A 157 15.31 1.72 9.07
CA LEU A 157 15.73 2.03 7.69
C LEU A 157 15.88 0.79 6.80
N GLU A 158 16.25 -0.36 7.38
CA GLU A 158 16.29 -1.63 6.64
C GLU A 158 14.87 -2.09 6.31
N ILE A 159 13.95 -1.97 7.26
CA ILE A 159 12.54 -2.31 7.07
C ILE A 159 11.91 -1.42 6.00
N MET A 160 12.16 -0.10 6.04
CA MET A 160 11.72 0.85 5.02
C MET A 160 12.20 0.43 3.62
N LEU A 161 13.49 0.13 3.48
CA LEU A 161 14.07 -0.28 2.20
C LEU A 161 13.46 -1.61 1.72
N ILE A 162 13.44 -2.63 2.58
CA ILE A 162 12.95 -3.97 2.22
C ILE A 162 11.46 -3.92 1.86
N ALA A 163 10.63 -3.27 2.67
CA ALA A 163 9.21 -3.14 2.40
C ALA A 163 8.95 -2.34 1.11
N GLY A 164 9.75 -1.31 0.85
CA GLY A 164 9.71 -0.57 -0.41
C GLY A 164 10.02 -1.44 -1.63
N VAL A 165 11.06 -2.28 -1.54
CA VAL A 165 11.41 -3.24 -2.60
C VAL A 165 10.31 -4.30 -2.77
N THR A 166 9.77 -4.84 -1.68
CA THR A 166 8.63 -5.77 -1.72
C THR A 166 7.43 -5.15 -2.43
N GLY A 167 7.12 -3.89 -2.14
CA GLY A 167 6.00 -3.19 -2.78
C GLY A 167 6.24 -2.92 -4.26
N THR A 168 7.46 -2.51 -4.63
CA THR A 168 7.84 -2.40 -6.06
C THR A 168 7.66 -3.74 -6.78
N LEU A 169 8.06 -4.84 -6.14
CA LEU A 169 7.90 -6.17 -6.71
C LEU A 169 6.42 -6.56 -6.83
N ALA A 170 5.59 -6.23 -5.85
CA ALA A 170 4.14 -6.43 -5.91
C ALA A 170 3.53 -5.68 -7.10
N GLU A 171 3.82 -4.38 -7.24
CA GLU A 171 3.36 -3.57 -8.38
C GLU A 171 3.85 -4.13 -9.72
N THR A 172 5.08 -4.63 -9.77
CA THR A 172 5.66 -5.25 -10.96
C THR A 172 4.94 -6.54 -11.35
N ILE A 173 4.62 -7.40 -10.37
CA ILE A 173 3.91 -8.66 -10.59
C ILE A 173 2.46 -8.39 -11.02
N THR A 174 1.81 -7.41 -10.41
CA THR A 174 0.37 -7.13 -10.64
C THR A 174 0.11 -6.30 -11.90
N PHE A 175 0.93 -5.29 -12.17
CA PHE A 175 0.67 -4.31 -13.23
C PHE A 175 1.73 -4.30 -14.33
N GLY A 176 2.82 -5.06 -14.20
CA GLY A 176 3.80 -5.31 -15.26
C GLY A 176 5.19 -4.70 -15.03
N PRO A 177 6.18 -5.10 -15.87
CA PRO A 177 7.60 -4.79 -15.70
C PRO A 177 7.95 -3.31 -15.77
N GLN A 178 7.11 -2.46 -16.38
CA GLN A 178 7.32 -1.02 -16.44
C GLN A 178 7.37 -0.36 -15.05
N ASN A 179 6.77 -0.98 -14.03
CA ASN A 179 6.84 -0.49 -12.64
C ASN A 179 8.25 -0.54 -12.04
N LEU A 180 9.16 -1.33 -12.62
CA LEU A 180 10.57 -1.33 -12.21
C LEU A 180 11.23 0.05 -12.45
N ALA A 181 10.83 0.77 -13.50
CA ALA A 181 11.31 2.14 -13.71
C ALA A 181 10.89 3.07 -12.55
N GLY A 182 9.71 2.80 -11.97
CA GLY A 182 9.15 3.48 -10.81
C GLY A 182 9.68 3.02 -9.45
N ILE A 183 10.71 2.16 -9.38
CA ILE A 183 11.25 1.62 -8.11
C ILE A 183 11.56 2.71 -7.08
N GLY A 184 12.00 3.88 -7.52
CA GLY A 184 12.22 5.05 -6.67
C GLY A 184 10.96 5.47 -5.91
N MET A 185 9.89 5.73 -6.65
CA MET A 185 8.60 6.10 -6.08
C MET A 185 8.05 4.99 -5.19
N TRP A 186 7.93 3.77 -5.73
CA TRP A 186 7.32 2.64 -5.02
C TRP A 186 8.08 2.30 -3.74
N THR A 187 9.41 2.35 -3.75
CA THR A 187 10.20 2.09 -2.54
C THR A 187 9.82 3.05 -1.41
N PHE A 188 9.62 4.33 -1.71
CA PHE A 188 9.22 5.31 -0.70
C PHE A 188 7.74 5.20 -0.33
N VAL A 189 6.84 4.94 -1.29
CA VAL A 189 5.41 4.74 -1.03
C VAL A 189 5.19 3.67 0.04
N TYR A 190 5.63 2.43 -0.23
CA TYR A 190 5.43 1.32 0.70
C TYR A 190 6.38 1.36 1.89
N GLY A 191 7.62 1.84 1.68
CA GLY A 191 8.60 1.94 2.76
C GLY A 191 8.17 2.90 3.87
N LEU A 192 7.55 4.03 3.52
CA LEU A 192 7.09 5.01 4.50
C LEU A 192 5.88 4.52 5.32
N MET A 193 5.04 3.64 4.77
CA MET A 193 3.94 3.02 5.52
C MET A 193 4.43 2.28 6.77
N VAL A 194 5.64 1.69 6.71
CA VAL A 194 6.20 0.89 7.81
C VAL A 194 7.33 1.59 8.57
N TYR A 195 7.94 2.63 8.01
CA TYR A 195 9.11 3.31 8.58
C TYR A 195 8.86 3.83 10.00
N LEU A 196 7.79 4.60 10.18
CA LEU A 196 7.48 5.21 11.46
C LEU A 196 6.95 4.19 12.49
N PRO A 197 6.04 3.26 12.13
CA PRO A 197 5.66 2.14 12.99
C PRO A 197 6.85 1.30 13.49
N ALA A 198 7.86 1.06 12.64
CA ALA A 198 9.04 0.28 13.00
C ALA A 198 9.84 0.89 14.18
N HIS A 199 9.82 2.21 14.35
CA HIS A 199 10.46 2.86 15.49
C HIS A 199 9.74 2.61 16.83
N THR A 200 8.50 2.12 16.80
CA THR A 200 7.72 1.80 18.01
C THR A 200 8.02 0.41 18.58
N VAL A 201 8.78 -0.40 17.85
CA VAL A 201 9.20 -1.73 18.28
C VAL A 201 10.18 -1.59 19.46
N PRO A 202 10.00 -2.35 20.56
CA PRO A 202 10.86 -2.27 21.73
C PRO A 202 12.32 -2.62 21.39
N LEU A 203 13.25 -1.87 21.99
CA LEU A 203 14.67 -2.22 22.01
C LEU A 203 14.92 -3.30 23.09
N GLY A 204 15.99 -4.08 22.96
CA GLY A 204 16.39 -5.06 23.98
C GLY A 204 15.58 -6.36 24.00
N ARG A 205 14.89 -6.70 22.90
CA ARG A 205 14.21 -7.98 22.76
C ARG A 205 15.23 -9.09 22.50
N GLU A 206 14.96 -10.30 22.98
CA GLU A 206 15.74 -11.49 22.64
C GLU A 206 15.42 -11.95 21.20
N VAL A 207 16.06 -11.30 20.22
CA VAL A 207 15.88 -11.58 18.80
C VAL A 207 17.20 -11.96 18.13
N ARG A 208 17.12 -12.76 17.07
CA ARG A 208 18.30 -13.17 16.30
C ARG A 208 18.78 -12.02 15.43
N ARG A 209 20.08 -11.94 15.21
CA ARG A 209 20.66 -10.98 14.27
C ARG A 209 20.21 -11.28 12.84
N ALA A 210 19.68 -10.28 12.15
CA ALA A 210 19.34 -10.41 10.73
C ALA A 210 20.62 -10.56 9.88
N ARG A 211 20.70 -11.71 9.20
CA ARG A 211 21.76 -12.06 8.22
C ARG A 211 21.26 -11.82 6.78
N TRP A 212 22.16 -11.81 5.79
CA TRP A 212 21.83 -11.39 4.42
C TRP A 212 20.65 -12.16 3.78
N TRP A 213 20.54 -13.47 3.97
CA TRP A 213 19.42 -14.26 3.43
C TRP A 213 18.08 -13.91 4.06
N HIS A 214 18.08 -13.42 5.31
CA HIS A 214 16.85 -12.93 5.94
C HIS A 214 16.31 -11.69 5.23
N TRP A 215 17.14 -10.94 4.49
CA TRP A 215 16.65 -9.84 3.66
C TRP A 215 15.86 -10.38 2.47
N ILE A 216 16.36 -11.43 1.80
CA ILE A 216 15.64 -12.10 0.71
C ILE A 216 14.31 -12.66 1.24
N VAL A 217 14.34 -13.36 2.38
CA VAL A 217 13.12 -13.85 3.03
C VAL A 217 12.18 -12.68 3.37
N ALA A 218 12.69 -11.57 3.90
CA ALA A 218 11.87 -10.42 4.24
C ALA A 218 11.30 -9.68 3.02
N VAL A 219 11.91 -9.81 1.83
CA VAL A 219 11.34 -9.33 0.57
C VAL A 219 10.18 -10.22 0.12
N LEU A 220 10.37 -11.54 0.13
CA LEU A 220 9.45 -12.50 -0.49
C LEU A 220 8.32 -12.97 0.44
N LEU A 221 8.61 -13.19 1.71
CA LEU A 221 7.65 -13.76 2.66
C LEU A 221 6.35 -12.94 2.79
N PRO A 222 6.39 -11.60 2.80
CA PRO A 222 5.14 -10.85 2.84
C PRO A 222 4.24 -11.05 1.62
N LEU A 223 4.80 -11.27 0.43
CA LEU A 223 4.03 -11.59 -0.77
C LEU A 223 3.30 -12.94 -0.62
N ILE A 224 3.96 -13.92 0.01
CA ILE A 224 3.34 -15.22 0.33
C ILE A 224 2.19 -15.06 1.32
N PHE A 225 2.35 -14.21 2.34
CA PHE A 225 1.29 -13.96 3.33
C PHE A 225 0.03 -13.32 2.74
N ILE A 226 0.13 -12.65 1.59
CA ILE A 226 -1.02 -12.07 0.90
C ILE A 226 -1.84 -13.16 0.17
N VAL A 227 -1.24 -14.28 -0.23
CA VAL A 227 -1.89 -15.32 -1.05
C VAL A 227 -3.18 -15.87 -0.44
N PRO A 228 -3.24 -16.28 0.85
CA PRO A 228 -4.49 -16.77 1.44
C PRO A 228 -5.63 -15.74 1.38
N PHE A 229 -5.30 -14.46 1.55
CA PHE A 229 -6.28 -13.38 1.47
C PHE A 229 -6.80 -13.21 0.03
N VAL A 230 -5.93 -13.27 -0.97
CA VAL A 230 -6.33 -13.22 -2.39
C VAL A 230 -7.24 -14.39 -2.74
N ILE A 231 -6.89 -15.61 -2.31
CA ILE A 231 -7.74 -16.81 -2.51
C ILE A 231 -9.12 -16.60 -1.88
N TYR A 232 -9.16 -16.11 -0.63
CA TYR A 232 -10.42 -15.82 0.06
C TYR A 232 -11.30 -14.83 -0.72
N VAL A 233 -10.71 -13.72 -1.22
CA VAL A 233 -11.44 -12.70 -2.01
C VAL A 233 -11.99 -13.30 -3.31
N ILE A 234 -11.21 -14.12 -4.02
CA ILE A 234 -11.65 -14.81 -5.24
C ILE A 234 -12.83 -15.73 -4.93
N VAL A 235 -12.72 -16.56 -3.89
CA VAL A 235 -13.80 -17.49 -3.50
C VAL A 235 -15.07 -16.73 -3.11
N ALA A 236 -14.94 -15.63 -2.35
CA ALA A 236 -16.07 -14.80 -1.98
C ALA A 236 -16.75 -14.17 -3.21
N ALA A 237 -15.97 -13.68 -4.17
CA ALA A 237 -16.49 -13.13 -5.43
C ALA A 237 -17.23 -14.18 -6.26
N VAL A 238 -16.65 -15.38 -6.41
CA VAL A 238 -17.29 -16.50 -7.14
C VAL A 238 -18.62 -16.90 -6.48
N ARG A 239 -18.66 -17.01 -5.15
CA ARG A 239 -19.90 -17.32 -4.42
C ARG A 239 -20.99 -16.28 -4.67
N LYS A 240 -20.63 -14.99 -4.67
CA LYS A 240 -21.57 -13.91 -4.95
C LYS A 240 -22.14 -14.02 -6.37
N ILE A 241 -21.29 -14.26 -7.37
CA ILE A 241 -21.71 -14.44 -8.77
C ILE A 241 -22.68 -15.62 -8.89
N VAL A 242 -22.34 -16.78 -8.32
CA VAL A 242 -23.20 -17.97 -8.34
C VAL A 242 -24.56 -17.69 -7.70
N SER A 243 -24.59 -17.01 -6.54
CA SER A 243 -25.84 -16.66 -5.87
C SER A 243 -26.73 -15.71 -6.68
N SER A 244 -26.15 -14.81 -7.47
CA SER A 244 -26.91 -13.91 -8.36
C SER A 244 -27.58 -14.65 -9.52
N PHE A 245 -26.99 -15.75 -10.00
CA PHE A 245 -27.62 -16.59 -11.02
C PHE A 245 -28.72 -17.50 -10.45
N SER A 246 -28.58 -17.97 -9.21
CA SER A 246 -29.60 -18.82 -8.58
C SER A 246 -30.85 -18.07 -8.12
N GLY A 247 -30.79 -16.74 -7.97
CA GLY A 247 -31.91 -15.90 -7.50
C GLY A 247 -32.81 -15.32 -8.59
N GLY A 248 -32.48 -15.47 -9.87
CA GLY A 248 -33.23 -14.88 -11.00
C GLY A 248 -34.32 -15.78 -11.61
N GLY A 249 -34.62 -16.93 -10.99
CA GLY A 249 -35.49 -17.97 -11.57
C GLY A 249 -36.98 -17.91 -11.18
N SER A 250 -37.40 -16.98 -10.33
CA SER A 250 -38.82 -16.78 -10.02
C SER A 250 -39.38 -15.68 -10.91
N ALA A 251 -39.59 -16.02 -12.19
CA ALA A 251 -40.45 -15.25 -13.07
C ALA A 251 -41.83 -15.18 -12.40
N GLU A 252 -42.19 -13.95 -12.06
CA GLU A 252 -43.54 -13.48 -11.79
C GLU A 252 -44.46 -14.06 -12.87
N VAL A 253 -45.26 -15.08 -12.51
CA VAL A 253 -46.41 -15.50 -13.30
C VAL A 253 -47.35 -14.31 -13.26
N THR A 254 -47.28 -13.48 -14.30
CA THR A 254 -48.27 -12.45 -14.55
C THR A 254 -49.59 -13.17 -14.76
N ASP A 255 -50.41 -13.23 -13.72
CA ASP A 255 -51.81 -13.62 -13.82
C ASP A 255 -52.46 -12.71 -14.85
N THR A 256 -52.63 -13.24 -16.05
CA THR A 256 -53.52 -12.69 -17.06
C THR A 256 -54.93 -12.70 -16.49
N GLU A 257 -55.41 -11.56 -16.02
CA GLU A 257 -56.83 -11.35 -15.75
C GLU A 257 -57.64 -11.62 -17.03
N PRO A 258 -58.75 -12.37 -16.95
CA PRO A 258 -59.64 -12.58 -18.08
C PRO A 258 -60.40 -11.28 -18.38
N ILE A 259 -60.45 -10.95 -19.67
CA ILE A 259 -61.29 -9.90 -20.26
C ILE A 259 -62.76 -10.18 -19.89
N GLU A 260 -63.28 -9.49 -18.87
CA GLU A 260 -64.71 -9.50 -18.56
C GLU A 260 -65.40 -8.27 -19.15
N GLN A 261 -66.39 -8.57 -19.98
CA GLN A 261 -67.26 -7.67 -20.70
C GLN A 261 -68.08 -6.76 -19.77
N ARG A 262 -68.04 -5.44 -20.00
CA ARG A 262 -69.16 -4.49 -19.78
C ARG A 262 -69.24 -3.63 -21.04
N ARG A 263 -70.13 -3.83 -22.02
CA ARG A 263 -71.62 -3.83 -22.04
C ARG A 263 -72.25 -2.56 -21.44
N HIS A 264 -72.81 -1.76 -22.36
CA HIS A 264 -73.85 -0.72 -22.21
C HIS A 264 -73.37 0.57 -21.51
N THR A 265 -73.56 1.78 -22.05
CA THR A 265 -74.63 2.36 -22.87
C THR A 265 -74.14 3.69 -23.43
#